data_AF-A0A944D640-F1
#
_entry.id   AF-A0A944D640-F1
#
_cell.length_a   1.000
_cell.length_b   1.000
_cell.length_c   1.000
_cell.angle_alpha   90.00
_cell.angle_beta   90.00
_cell.angle_gamma   90.00
#
_symmetry.space_group_name_H-M   'P 1'
#
loop_
_entity.id
_entity.type
_entity.pdbx_description
1 polymer ?
#
loop_
_entity_poly.entity_id
_entity_poly.type
_entity_poly.pdbx_seq_one_letter_code
_entity_poly.pdbx_strand_id
1 'polypeptide(L)'
;MSITQEQISRLQKLTALNNKKDIDIDMVIESFDVLSKVDTSGQENITRSGNDHLNLREDTVVSSDFQGELLTCSPQRVAADQIILKGIMQGE
;
A
#
# COMPACT_ATOMS: atom_id res chain seq x y z
N MET A 1 -24.27 1.90 1.19
CA MET A 1 -23.95 0.47 0.92
C MET A 1 -23.37 -0.08 2.21
N SER A 2 -23.74 -1.28 2.67
CA SER A 2 -23.10 -1.88 3.85
C SER A 2 -22.11 -2.96 3.45
N ILE A 3 -20.98 -3.01 4.16
CA ILE A 3 -19.97 -4.05 3.97
C ILE A 3 -20.18 -5.17 5.00
N THR A 4 -20.01 -6.41 4.55
CA THR A 4 -20.10 -7.58 5.43
C THR A 4 -18.81 -7.81 6.22
N GLN A 5 -18.90 -8.46 7.38
CA GLN A 5 -17.72 -8.83 8.18
C GLN A 5 -16.74 -9.74 7.42
N GLU A 6 -17.23 -10.55 6.49
CA GLU A 6 -16.37 -11.36 5.60
C GLU A 6 -15.52 -10.47 4.68
N GLN A 7 -16.12 -9.43 4.10
CA GLN A 7 -15.41 -8.46 3.26
C GLN A 7 -14.38 -7.65 4.07
N ILE A 8 -14.70 -7.29 5.33
CA ILE A 8 -13.74 -6.64 6.24
C ILE A 8 -12.55 -7.56 6.51
N SER A 9 -12.81 -8.85 6.81
CA SER A 9 -11.74 -9.84 7.02
C SER A 9 -10.86 -10.02 5.78
N ARG A 10 -11.45 -9.99 4.58
CA ARG A 10 -10.69 -10.05 3.33
C ARG A 10 -9.81 -8.82 3.12
N LEU A 11 -10.32 -7.63 3.43
CA LEU A 11 -9.55 -6.38 3.36
C LEU A 11 -8.38 -6.36 4.35
N GLN A 12 -8.58 -6.88 5.56
CA GLN A 12 -7.51 -7.04 6.55
C GLN A 12 -6.37 -7.92 6.02
N LYS A 13 -6.71 -9.03 5.36
CA LYS A 13 -5.70 -9.91 4.73
C LYS A 13 -4.94 -9.23 3.60
N LEU A 14 -5.61 -8.39 2.80
CA LEU A 14 -4.99 -7.66 1.68
C LEU A 14 -4.08 -6.51 2.15
N THR A 15 -4.37 -5.92 3.31
CA THR A 15 -3.64 -4.75 3.84
C THR A 15 -2.57 -5.12 4.86
N ALA A 16 -2.39 -6.41 5.15
CA ALA A 16 -1.52 -6.93 6.21
C ALA A 16 -1.81 -6.32 7.60
N LEU A 17 -3.02 -5.78 7.82
CA LEU A 17 -3.46 -5.23 9.09
C LEU A 17 -4.04 -6.34 9.95
N ASN A 18 -3.40 -6.62 11.08
CA ASN A 18 -3.90 -7.57 12.07
C ASN A 18 -4.60 -6.81 13.21
N ASN A 19 -5.83 -6.37 12.95
CA ASN A 19 -6.62 -5.63 13.93
C ASN A 19 -7.43 -6.60 14.80
N LYS A 20 -7.23 -6.51 16.13
CA LYS A 20 -7.99 -7.30 17.13
C LYS A 20 -9.32 -6.66 17.53
N LYS A 21 -9.66 -5.50 16.97
CA LYS A 21 -10.88 -4.76 17.27
C LYS A 21 -11.77 -4.78 16.04
N ASP A 22 -13.08 -4.88 16.28
CA ASP A 22 -14.08 -4.67 15.24
C ASP A 22 -13.95 -3.23 14.74
N ILE A 23 -13.72 -3.10 13.44
CA ILE A 23 -13.58 -1.81 12.77
C ILE A 23 -14.93 -1.50 12.15
N ASP A 24 -15.54 -0.40 12.58
CA ASP A 24 -16.71 0.16 11.93
C ASP A 24 -16.24 1.11 10.81
N ILE A 25 -16.52 0.74 9.56
CA ILE A 25 -16.17 1.50 8.36
C ILE A 25 -17.46 1.98 7.64
N ASP A 26 -18.64 1.57 8.12
CA ASP A 26 -19.90 1.80 7.41
C ASP A 26 -20.18 3.31 7.27
N MET A 27 -19.91 4.09 8.33
CA MET A 27 -20.04 5.55 8.30
C MET A 27 -19.14 6.22 7.23
N VAL A 28 -17.94 5.67 7.00
CA VAL A 28 -17.01 6.19 5.99
C VAL A 28 -17.52 5.85 4.59
N ILE A 29 -18.03 4.62 4.38
CA ILE A 29 -18.59 4.20 3.09
C ILE A 29 -19.82 5.03 2.74
N GLU A 30 -20.71 5.26 3.71
CA GLU A 30 -21.88 6.13 3.54
C GLU A 30 -21.49 7.56 3.14
N SER A 31 -20.37 8.07 3.65
CA SER A 31 -19.87 9.39 3.23
C SER A 31 -19.47 9.43 1.74
N PHE A 32 -18.98 8.32 1.19
CA PHE A 32 -18.62 8.21 -0.22
C PHE A 32 -19.83 7.96 -1.13
N ASP A 33 -20.92 7.37 -0.62
CA ASP A 33 -22.17 7.21 -1.37
C ASP A 33 -22.78 8.56 -1.79
N VAL A 34 -22.41 9.66 -1.14
CA VAL A 34 -22.79 11.01 -1.58
C VAL A 34 -22.19 11.35 -2.95
N LEU A 35 -20.97 10.87 -3.23
CA LEU A 35 -20.28 11.11 -4.49
C LEU A 35 -20.89 10.34 -5.66
N SER A 36 -21.58 9.22 -5.41
CA SER A 36 -22.24 8.46 -6.48
C SER A 36 -23.43 9.19 -7.11
N LYS A 37 -23.90 10.28 -6.47
CA LYS A 37 -24.99 11.13 -6.97
C LYS A 37 -24.48 12.24 -7.89
N VAL A 38 -23.16 12.41 -7.99
CA VAL A 38 -22.55 13.41 -8.88
C VAL A 38 -22.43 12.80 -10.26
N ASP A 39 -23.00 13.46 -11.27
CA ASP A 39 -22.81 13.06 -12.67
C ASP A 39 -21.37 13.35 -13.10
N THR A 40 -20.62 12.29 -13.37
CA THR A 40 -19.23 12.35 -13.87
C THR A 40 -19.15 12.04 -15.36
N SER A 41 -20.27 12.00 -16.09
CA SER A 41 -20.27 11.75 -17.53
C SER A 41 -19.51 12.87 -18.26
N GLY A 42 -18.59 12.47 -19.15
CA GLY A 42 -17.74 13.40 -19.91
C GLY A 42 -16.59 14.05 -19.13
N GLN A 43 -16.37 13.69 -17.86
CA GLN A 43 -15.21 14.13 -17.10
C GLN A 43 -14.00 13.23 -17.38
N GLU A 44 -12.84 13.84 -17.64
CA GLU A 44 -11.57 13.12 -17.73
C GLU A 44 -10.98 12.91 -16.33
N ASN A 45 -10.39 11.73 -16.09
CA ASN A 45 -9.73 11.44 -14.83
C ASN A 45 -8.45 12.29 -14.73
N ILE A 46 -8.45 13.23 -13.80
CA ILE A 46 -7.27 14.06 -13.52
C ILE A 46 -6.21 13.18 -12.88
N THR A 47 -5.12 12.91 -13.60
CA THR A 47 -3.96 12.23 -13.02
C THR A 47 -3.09 13.23 -12.27
N ARG A 48 -2.58 12.80 -11.11
CA ARG A 48 -1.85 13.64 -10.14
C ARG A 48 -0.58 14.28 -10.70
N SER A 49 -0.05 13.76 -11.81
CA SER A 49 1.19 14.21 -12.42
C SER A 49 1.03 15.41 -13.34
N GLY A 50 -0.19 15.74 -13.81
CA GLY A 50 -0.41 16.84 -14.78
C GLY A 50 0.42 16.74 -16.07
N ASN A 51 1.08 15.59 -16.29
CA ASN A 51 1.98 15.34 -17.40
C ASN A 51 1.26 14.40 -18.35
N ASP A 52 1.03 14.87 -19.58
CA ASP A 52 0.47 14.06 -20.67
C ASP A 52 1.48 13.03 -21.21
N HIS A 53 2.71 13.06 -20.69
CA HIS A 53 3.83 12.25 -21.16
C HIS A 53 4.54 11.57 -19.98
N LEU A 54 5.13 10.41 -20.26
CA LEU A 54 5.92 9.67 -19.30
C LEU A 54 7.24 10.39 -19.04
N ASN A 55 7.54 10.65 -17.76
CA ASN A 55 8.84 11.14 -17.34
C ASN A 55 9.85 10.00 -17.41
N LEU A 56 10.66 10.01 -18.46
CA LEU A 56 11.71 9.01 -18.66
C LEU A 56 12.93 9.34 -17.79
N ARG A 57 13.49 8.31 -17.16
CA ARG A 57 14.79 8.40 -16.49
C ARG A 57 15.89 8.09 -17.49
N GLU A 58 16.97 8.85 -17.46
CA GLU A 58 18.19 8.57 -18.24
C GLU A 58 18.83 7.25 -17.79
N ASP A 59 19.41 6.51 -18.74
CA ASP A 59 20.13 5.26 -18.46
C ASP A 59 21.55 5.54 -17.98
N THR A 60 21.63 6.15 -16.80
CA THR A 60 22.90 6.44 -16.12
C THR A 60 23.06 5.54 -14.90
N VAL A 61 24.26 4.98 -14.75
CA VAL A 61 24.64 4.20 -13.57
C VAL A 61 25.10 5.17 -12.50
N VAL A 62 24.41 5.16 -11.36
CA VAL A 62 24.78 5.93 -10.17
C VAL A 62 25.33 4.95 -9.15
N SER A 63 26.60 5.10 -8.78
CA SER A 63 27.21 4.31 -7.71
C SER A 63 26.60 4.66 -6.35
N SER A 64 26.34 3.65 -5.53
CA SER A 64 25.82 3.81 -4.17
C SER A 64 26.88 3.38 -3.17
N ASP A 65 27.26 4.29 -2.28
CA ASP A 65 28.32 4.08 -1.28
C ASP A 65 27.76 3.65 0.10
N PHE A 66 26.44 3.42 0.22
CA PHE A 66 25.73 3.37 1.52
C PHE A 66 25.56 1.97 2.13
N GLN A 67 26.44 1.01 1.84
CA GLN A 67 26.21 -0.40 2.22
C GLN A 67 25.97 -0.63 3.73
N GLY A 68 26.69 0.09 4.60
CA GLY A 68 26.50 0.00 6.04
C GLY A 68 25.32 0.81 6.58
N GLU A 69 25.06 1.99 6.02
CA GLU A 69 24.00 2.90 6.49
C GLU A 69 22.59 2.37 6.20
N LEU A 70 22.41 1.68 5.08
CA LEU A 70 21.12 1.11 4.66
C LEU A 70 20.53 0.13 5.68
N LEU A 71 21.39 -0.57 6.43
CA LEU A 71 20.97 -1.59 7.38
C LEU A 71 20.72 -1.02 8.80
N THR A 72 21.18 0.20 9.07
CA THR A 72 21.04 0.83 10.42
C THR A 72 19.60 1.08 10.82
N CYS A 73 18.73 1.35 9.85
CA CYS A 73 17.30 1.61 10.07
C CYS A 73 16.47 0.32 10.20
N SER A 74 17.07 -0.86 10.07
CA SER A 74 16.33 -2.13 10.11
C SER A 74 15.90 -2.45 11.55
N PRO A 75 14.59 -2.66 11.80
CA PRO A 75 14.12 -3.13 13.11
C PRO A 75 14.39 -4.64 13.32
N GLN A 76 14.84 -5.35 12.29
CA GLN A 76 15.11 -6.79 12.32
C GLN A 76 16.62 -7.03 12.48
N ARG A 77 16.96 -8.23 12.96
CA ARG A 77 18.37 -8.61 13.12
C ARG A 77 19.08 -8.60 11.77
N VAL A 78 20.26 -7.97 11.75
CA VAL A 78 21.16 -7.98 10.60
C VAL A 78 22.27 -9.00 10.84
N ALA A 79 22.58 -9.82 9.83
CA ALA A 79 23.75 -10.70 9.83
C ALA A 79 24.29 -10.84 8.41
N ALA A 80 25.62 -10.89 8.26
CA ALA A 80 26.29 -10.98 6.96
C ALA A 80 25.74 -9.96 5.94
N ASP A 81 25.56 -8.71 6.37
CA ASP A 81 25.03 -7.60 5.57
C ASP A 81 23.63 -7.83 4.98
N GLN A 82 22.83 -8.67 5.64
CA GLN A 82 21.46 -9.00 5.23
C GLN A 82 20.47 -8.85 6.39
N ILE A 83 19.25 -8.45 6.05
CA ILE A 83 18.12 -8.41 6.99
C ILE A 83 17.55 -9.83 7.12
N ILE A 84 17.60 -10.40 8.32
CA ILE A 84 17.04 -11.72 8.57
C ILE A 84 15.53 -11.61 8.77
N LEU A 85 14.76 -12.26 7.90
CA LEU A 85 13.31 -12.43 8.04
C LEU A 85 12.98 -13.83 8.53
N LYS A 86 11.82 -13.97 9.18
CA LYS A 86 11.28 -15.29 9.51
C LYS A 86 10.92 -16.02 8.22
N GLY A 87 11.20 -17.32 8.16
CA GLY A 87 10.83 -18.16 7.01
C GLY A 87 9.35 -18.03 6.69
N ILE A 88 9.03 -17.78 5.41
CA ILE A 88 7.68 -17.51 4.92
C ILE A 88 6.86 -18.81 4.79
N MET A 89 7.54 -19.94 4.62
CA MET A 89 6.92 -21.26 4.47
C MET A 89 6.71 -21.90 5.86
N GLN A 90 5.51 -21.75 6.42
CA GLN A 90 4.96 -22.76 7.34
C GLN A 90 4.18 -23.74 6.47
N GLY A 91 4.77 -24.92 6.22
CA GLY A 91 4.04 -26.03 5.62
C GLY A 91 2.92 -26.49 6.55
N GLU A 92 1.80 -26.90 5.95
CA GLU A 92 0.75 -27.68 6.61
C GLU A 92 1.30 -28.97 7.24
#